data_AF-A0A7G4RLK2-F1
#
_entry.id   AF-A0A7G4RLK2-F1
#
_cell.length_a   1.000
_cell.length_b   1.000
_cell.length_c   1.000
_cell.angle_alpha   90.00
_cell.angle_beta   90.00
_cell.angle_gamma   90.00
#
_symmetry.space_group_name_H-M   'P 1'
#
loop_
_entity.id
_entity.type
_entity.pdbx_description
1 polymer ?
#
loop_
_entity_poly.entity_id
_entity_poly.type
_entity_poly.pdbx_seq_one_letter_code
_entity_poly.pdbx_strand_id
1 'polypeptide(L)'
;MVKVRINSNKVSKVDSKWITYAALNEDKIIRCEYISVIDKYWNGEQYDDEPHWEYLIEGSAEILDEKIKEKAWREINRWMPSSLSMLKIAQKAIKLGYSFGHIVPYILKLSDNKYKLTYIMDANDLKSDSFWEEFDINEFFLPNLTDMEKEFTLDSYKLYGLDLYTIQD
;
A
#
# COMPACT_ATOMS: atom_id res chain seq x y z
N MET A 1 1.97 -2.25 -24.17
CA MET A 1 3.04 -2.32 -23.17
C MET A 1 2.94 -1.08 -22.29
N VAL A 2 2.73 -1.24 -20.98
CA VAL A 2 2.59 -0.12 -20.04
C VAL A 2 3.98 0.33 -19.61
N LYS A 3 4.25 1.64 -19.64
CA LYS A 3 5.49 2.19 -19.11
C LYS A 3 5.32 2.51 -17.64
N VAL A 4 6.24 2.05 -16.81
CA VAL A 4 6.26 2.28 -15.37
C VAL A 4 7.65 2.77 -14.98
N ARG A 5 7.71 3.80 -14.13
CA ARG A 5 8.93 4.21 -13.43
C ARG A 5 8.93 3.55 -12.06
N ILE A 6 10.03 2.92 -11.69
CA ILE A 6 10.22 2.39 -10.35
C ILE A 6 11.21 3.29 -9.63
N ASN A 7 10.78 3.84 -8.50
CA ASN A 7 11.65 4.53 -7.56
C ASN A 7 11.88 3.58 -6.39
N SER A 8 13.08 3.01 -6.28
CA SER A 8 13.40 2.00 -5.27
C SER A 8 14.56 2.46 -4.42
N ASN A 9 14.42 2.25 -3.11
CA ASN A 9 15.48 2.48 -2.14
C ASN A 9 16.24 1.18 -1.82
N LYS A 10 15.58 0.03 -2.03
CA LYS A 10 16.16 -1.30 -1.83
C LYS A 10 15.50 -2.31 -2.75
N VAL A 11 16.33 -3.14 -3.37
CA VAL A 11 15.91 -4.28 -4.18
C VAL A 11 16.52 -5.53 -3.57
N SER A 12 15.67 -6.49 -3.24
CA SER A 12 16.07 -7.80 -2.74
C SER A 12 15.79 -8.85 -3.81
N LYS A 13 16.73 -9.76 -4.02
CA LYS A 13 16.53 -10.93 -4.89
C LYS A 13 16.38 -12.14 -3.99
N VAL A 14 15.23 -12.80 -4.05
CA VAL A 14 14.85 -13.89 -3.13
C VAL A 14 14.27 -15.05 -3.92
N ASP A 15 14.31 -16.26 -3.37
CA ASP A 15 13.78 -17.46 -4.01
C ASP A 15 12.38 -17.79 -3.48
N SER A 16 11.36 -17.56 -4.30
CA SER A 16 9.95 -17.79 -3.94
C SER A 16 9.62 -19.26 -3.61
N LYS A 17 10.52 -20.21 -3.95
CA LYS A 17 10.37 -21.62 -3.56
C LYS A 17 10.33 -21.83 -2.04
N TRP A 18 11.03 -21.01 -1.25
CA TRP A 18 10.93 -21.06 0.22
C TRP A 18 9.51 -20.85 0.72
N ILE A 19 8.74 -19.98 0.07
CA ILE A 19 7.32 -19.77 0.44
C ILE A 19 6.45 -20.88 -0.15
N THR A 20 6.69 -21.24 -1.41
CA THR A 20 5.87 -22.22 -2.14
C THR A 20 5.88 -23.61 -1.49
N TYR A 21 7.03 -24.03 -0.96
CA TYR A 21 7.22 -25.33 -0.33
C TYR A 21 7.28 -25.25 1.19
N ALA A 22 6.72 -24.18 1.77
CA ALA A 22 6.66 -24.02 3.22
C ALA A 22 5.98 -25.23 3.89
N ALA A 23 6.57 -25.73 4.99
CA ALA A 23 6.02 -26.87 5.69
C ALA A 23 4.68 -26.47 6.35
N LEU A 24 3.58 -27.08 5.91
CA LEU A 24 2.24 -26.83 6.43
C LEU A 24 1.81 -27.89 7.45
N ASN A 25 0.99 -27.50 8.43
CA ASN A 25 0.26 -28.43 9.28
C ASN A 25 -1.00 -28.97 8.56
N GLU A 26 -1.79 -29.79 9.25
CA GLU A 26 -3.02 -30.38 8.70
C GLU A 26 -4.05 -29.32 8.27
N ASP A 27 -4.07 -28.17 8.94
CA ASP A 27 -4.94 -27.02 8.67
C ASP A 27 -4.43 -26.09 7.56
N LYS A 28 -3.37 -26.48 6.83
CA LYS A 28 -2.72 -25.65 5.79
C LYS A 28 -2.09 -24.36 6.31
N ILE A 29 -1.73 -24.32 7.58
CA ILE A 29 -1.00 -23.22 8.22
C ILE A 29 0.49 -23.54 8.24
N ILE A 30 1.34 -22.55 7.98
CA ILE A 30 2.80 -22.69 8.08
C ILE A 30 3.15 -23.12 9.51
N ARG A 31 3.91 -24.20 9.63
CA ARG A 31 4.38 -24.72 10.92
C ARG A 31 5.31 -23.73 11.60
N CYS A 32 5.18 -23.56 12.91
CA CYS A 32 6.00 -22.61 13.67
C CYS A 32 7.51 -22.89 13.54
N GLU A 33 7.90 -24.16 13.41
CA GLU A 33 9.30 -24.56 13.22
C GLU A 33 9.87 -24.06 11.88
N TYR A 34 9.00 -23.89 10.87
CA TYR A 34 9.36 -23.35 9.56
C TYR A 34 9.68 -21.85 9.60
N ILE A 35 9.29 -21.13 10.67
CA ILE A 35 9.61 -19.70 10.81
C ILE A 35 11.12 -19.48 10.78
N SER A 36 11.92 -20.34 11.43
CA SER A 36 13.39 -20.25 11.39
C SER A 36 13.99 -20.47 9.99
N VAL A 37 13.23 -21.10 9.09
CA VAL A 37 13.63 -21.37 7.71
C VAL A 37 13.25 -20.19 6.79
N ILE A 38 12.24 -19.39 7.16
CA ILE A 38 11.83 -18.20 6.41
C ILE A 38 12.94 -17.14 6.34
N ASP A 39 13.88 -17.14 7.30
CA ASP A 39 14.99 -16.20 7.30
C ASP A 39 15.90 -16.41 6.09
N LYS A 40 16.02 -17.65 5.60
CA LYS A 40 16.79 -17.97 4.38
C LYS A 40 16.22 -17.29 3.15
N TYR A 41 14.88 -17.22 3.06
CA TYR A 41 14.19 -16.49 2.01
C TYR A 41 14.56 -15.00 2.05
N TRP A 42 14.45 -14.37 3.21
CA TRP A 42 14.75 -12.94 3.36
C TRP A 42 16.23 -12.60 3.16
N ASN A 43 17.13 -13.58 3.38
CA ASN A 43 18.56 -13.46 3.10
C ASN A 43 18.93 -13.71 1.62
N GLY A 44 17.98 -14.09 0.78
CA GLY A 44 18.22 -14.36 -0.65
C GLY A 44 18.95 -15.67 -0.91
N GLU A 45 18.91 -16.62 0.02
CA GLU A 45 19.45 -17.97 -0.19
C GLU A 45 18.58 -18.72 -1.20
N GLN A 46 19.19 -19.51 -2.08
CA GLN A 46 18.45 -20.41 -2.97
C GLN A 46 17.90 -21.61 -2.20
N TYR A 47 16.70 -22.08 -2.57
CA TYR A 47 16.05 -23.23 -1.96
C TYR A 47 16.68 -24.56 -2.41
N ASP A 48 16.87 -24.69 -3.71
CA ASP A 48 17.48 -25.84 -4.38
C ASP A 48 18.32 -25.38 -5.60
N ASP A 49 18.78 -26.32 -6.42
CA ASP A 49 19.60 -26.04 -7.61
C ASP A 49 18.79 -25.41 -8.77
N GLU A 50 17.47 -25.29 -8.65
CA GLU A 50 16.57 -24.71 -9.65
C GLU A 50 15.72 -23.56 -9.05
N PRO A 51 16.34 -22.48 -8.54
CA PRO A 51 15.63 -21.44 -7.80
C PRO A 51 14.59 -20.70 -8.65
N HIS A 52 13.48 -20.29 -8.02
CA HIS A 52 12.48 -19.41 -8.63
C HIS A 52 12.65 -17.98 -8.11
N TRP A 53 13.62 -17.29 -8.71
CA TRP A 53 13.98 -15.92 -8.34
C TRP A 53 12.86 -14.92 -8.55
N GLU A 54 12.59 -14.13 -7.51
CA GLU A 54 11.78 -12.92 -7.57
C GLU A 54 12.58 -11.71 -7.06
N TYR A 55 12.15 -10.53 -7.49
CA TYR A 55 12.71 -9.26 -7.03
C TYR A 55 11.67 -8.53 -6.21
N LEU A 56 11.97 -8.33 -4.93
CA LEU A 56 11.19 -7.50 -4.04
C LEU A 56 11.74 -6.09 -4.08
N ILE A 57 10.88 -5.14 -4.40
CA ILE A 57 11.24 -3.74 -4.55
C ILE A 57 10.59 -2.97 -3.41
N GLU A 58 11.41 -2.42 -2.52
CA GLU A 58 10.97 -1.46 -1.52
C GLU A 58 11.02 -0.07 -2.14
N GLY A 59 9.85 0.52 -2.37
CA GLY A 59 9.73 1.81 -3.05
C GLY A 59 8.35 2.06 -3.65
N SER A 60 8.30 2.90 -4.69
CA SER A 60 7.07 3.26 -5.40
C SER A 60 7.15 2.97 -6.89
N ALA A 61 5.99 2.71 -7.49
CA ALA A 61 5.83 2.50 -8.93
C ALA A 61 4.87 3.55 -9.50
N GLU A 62 5.34 4.31 -10.49
CA GLU A 62 4.55 5.32 -11.18
C GLU A 62 4.23 4.85 -12.60
N ILE A 63 2.94 4.72 -12.93
CA ILE A 63 2.51 4.51 -14.32
C ILE A 63 2.82 5.78 -15.11
N LEU A 64 3.55 5.68 -16.22
CA LEU A 64 3.93 6.83 -17.06
C LEU A 64 3.04 7.02 -18.28
N ASP A 65 2.16 6.06 -18.57
CA ASP A 65 1.27 6.13 -19.73
C ASP A 65 0.08 7.05 -19.46
N GLU A 66 0.08 8.22 -20.09
CA GLU A 66 -0.96 9.24 -19.93
C GLU A 66 -2.36 8.75 -20.33
N LYS A 67 -2.48 7.88 -21.35
CA LYS A 67 -3.80 7.35 -21.74
C LYS A 67 -4.39 6.44 -20.67
N ILE A 68 -3.53 5.69 -19.98
CA ILE A 68 -3.94 4.85 -18.85
C ILE A 68 -4.35 5.72 -17.66
N LYS A 69 -3.57 6.77 -17.34
CA LYS A 69 -3.91 7.73 -16.30
C LYS A 69 -5.25 8.41 -16.57
N GLU A 70 -5.47 8.90 -17.79
CA GLU A 70 -6.73 9.54 -18.20
C GLU A 70 -7.92 8.58 -18.08
N LYS A 71 -7.75 7.33 -18.53
CA LYS A 71 -8.80 6.32 -18.39
C LYS A 71 -9.12 6.03 -16.93
N ALA A 72 -8.11 5.84 -16.09
CA ALA A 72 -8.29 5.62 -14.65
C ALA A 72 -8.98 6.82 -13.99
N TRP A 73 -8.57 8.04 -14.33
CA TRP A 73 -9.18 9.27 -13.83
C TRP A 73 -10.66 9.37 -14.19
N ARG A 74 -11.02 9.06 -15.45
CA ARG A 74 -12.43 9.05 -15.88
C ARG A 74 -13.27 8.03 -15.13
N GLU A 75 -12.75 6.82 -14.94
CA GLU A 75 -13.46 5.79 -14.17
C GLU A 75 -13.64 6.22 -12.71
N ILE A 76 -12.60 6.73 -12.05
CA ILE A 76 -12.70 7.22 -10.67
C ILE A 76 -13.68 8.39 -10.58
N ASN A 77 -13.64 9.35 -11.49
CA ASN A 77 -14.60 10.46 -11.52
C ASN A 77 -16.04 9.98 -11.74
N ARG A 78 -16.24 8.91 -12.52
CA ARG A 78 -17.55 8.33 -12.78
C ARG A 78 -18.12 7.61 -11.56
N TRP A 79 -17.31 6.80 -10.88
CA TRP A 79 -17.78 5.91 -9.81
C TRP A 79 -17.59 6.49 -8.41
N MET A 80 -16.57 7.31 -8.20
CA MET A 80 -16.15 7.84 -6.90
C MET A 80 -15.69 9.31 -7.00
N PRO A 81 -16.56 10.23 -7.49
CA PRO A 81 -16.18 11.63 -7.72
C PRO A 81 -15.68 12.36 -6.46
N SER A 82 -16.17 11.98 -5.28
CA SER A 82 -15.72 12.54 -4.00
C SER A 82 -14.25 12.22 -3.68
N SER A 83 -13.69 11.17 -4.27
CA SER A 83 -12.29 10.75 -4.04
C SER A 83 -11.29 11.58 -4.85
N LEU A 84 -11.74 12.42 -5.79
CA LEU A 84 -10.83 13.12 -6.71
C LEU A 84 -9.95 14.14 -6.02
N SER A 85 -10.47 14.86 -5.03
CA SER A 85 -9.66 15.83 -4.28
C SER A 85 -8.51 15.13 -3.57
N MET A 86 -8.79 14.01 -2.92
CA MET A 86 -7.78 13.18 -2.26
C MET A 86 -6.74 12.65 -3.25
N LEU A 87 -7.19 12.17 -4.41
CA LEU A 87 -6.31 11.66 -5.45
C LEU A 87 -5.39 12.74 -6.04
N LYS A 88 -5.85 14.00 -6.14
CA LYS A 88 -4.99 15.12 -6.57
C LYS A 88 -3.90 15.41 -5.54
N ILE A 89 -4.23 15.36 -4.26
CA ILE A 89 -3.27 15.58 -3.17
C ILE A 89 -2.23 14.46 -3.18
N ALA A 90 -2.66 13.20 -3.28
CA ALA A 90 -1.77 12.04 -3.44
C ALA A 90 -0.83 12.18 -4.66
N GLN A 91 -1.35 12.63 -5.80
CA GLN A 91 -0.52 12.87 -6.98
C GLN A 91 0.51 13.99 -6.77
N LYS A 92 0.14 15.08 -6.09
CA LYS A 92 1.09 16.15 -5.74
C LYS A 92 2.13 15.67 -4.74
N ALA A 93 1.72 14.87 -3.75
CA ALA A 93 2.60 14.33 -2.71
C ALA A 93 3.74 13.52 -3.31
N ILE A 94 3.39 12.58 -4.21
CA ILE A 94 4.36 11.75 -4.89
C ILE A 94 5.36 12.59 -5.71
N LYS A 95 4.91 13.67 -6.37
CA LYS A 95 5.79 14.57 -7.13
C LYS A 95 6.76 15.34 -6.24
N LEU A 96 6.40 15.58 -4.98
CA LEU A 96 7.21 16.25 -3.97
C LEU A 96 8.08 15.27 -3.17
N GLY A 97 7.98 13.96 -3.42
CA GLY A 97 8.77 12.93 -2.75
C GLY A 97 8.14 12.36 -1.47
N TYR A 98 6.89 12.70 -1.19
CA TYR A 98 6.09 12.16 -0.09
C TYR A 98 5.42 10.82 -0.50
N SER A 99 5.10 9.96 0.49
CA SER A 99 4.38 8.69 0.30
C SER A 99 2.87 8.80 0.47
N PHE A 100 2.34 9.98 0.81
CA PHE A 100 0.92 10.21 1.01
C PHE A 100 0.10 9.72 -0.19
N GLY A 101 -0.91 8.89 0.09
CA GLY A 101 -1.75 8.29 -0.94
C GLY A 101 -1.31 6.91 -1.43
N HIS A 102 -0.14 6.42 -1.00
CA HIS A 102 0.24 5.03 -1.25
C HIS A 102 -0.74 4.07 -0.58
N ILE A 103 -1.08 2.98 -1.26
CA ILE A 103 -1.89 1.91 -0.69
C ILE A 103 -0.97 0.86 -0.08
N VAL A 104 -1.08 0.64 1.22
CA VAL A 104 -0.24 -0.29 1.97
C VAL A 104 -1.08 -1.41 2.58
N PRO A 105 -0.57 -2.66 2.60
CA PRO A 105 -1.24 -3.75 3.29
C PRO A 105 -1.26 -3.50 4.80
N TYR A 106 -2.38 -3.81 5.44
CA TYR A 106 -2.55 -3.67 6.88
C TYR A 106 -3.30 -4.88 7.44
N ILE A 107 -2.81 -5.45 8.54
CA ILE A 107 -3.42 -6.62 9.18
C ILE A 107 -4.28 -6.15 10.34
N LEU A 108 -5.60 -6.32 10.21
CA LEU A 108 -6.56 -6.07 11.28
C LEU A 108 -6.75 -7.33 12.13
N LYS A 109 -6.51 -7.23 13.44
CA LYS A 109 -6.91 -8.27 14.40
C LYS A 109 -8.41 -8.17 14.66
N LEU A 110 -9.18 -9.20 14.29
CA LEU A 110 -10.63 -9.29 14.50
C LEU A 110 -10.97 -10.01 15.82
N SER A 111 -10.15 -10.99 16.21
CA SER A 111 -10.19 -11.70 17.50
C SER A 111 -8.83 -12.34 17.76
N ASP A 112 -8.66 -13.10 18.84
CA ASP A 112 -7.36 -13.70 19.20
C ASP A 112 -6.74 -14.57 18.11
N ASN A 113 -7.57 -15.31 17.38
CA ASN A 113 -7.14 -16.22 16.32
C ASN A 113 -7.68 -15.82 14.94
N LYS A 114 -8.19 -14.59 14.78
CA LYS A 114 -8.77 -14.14 13.51
C LYS A 114 -8.17 -12.80 13.11
N TYR A 115 -7.58 -12.78 11.92
CA TYR A 115 -6.97 -11.61 11.32
C TYR A 115 -7.59 -11.37 9.94
N LYS A 116 -7.59 -10.11 9.49
CA LYS A 116 -8.03 -9.71 8.16
C LYS A 116 -6.93 -8.86 7.52
N LEU A 117 -6.40 -9.30 6.39
CA LEU A 117 -5.62 -8.44 5.53
C LEU A 117 -6.56 -7.42 4.87
N THR A 118 -6.23 -6.14 5.03
CA THR A 118 -6.88 -5.04 4.35
C THR A 118 -5.82 -4.14 3.72
N TYR A 119 -6.26 -3.10 3.04
CA TYR A 119 -5.39 -2.11 2.44
C TYR A 119 -5.85 -0.74 2.90
N ILE A 120 -4.89 0.06 3.36
CA ILE A 120 -5.13 1.42 3.83
C ILE A 120 -4.30 2.39 3.01
N MET A 121 -4.71 3.65 3.00
CA MET A 121 -3.91 4.73 2.47
C MET A 121 -2.87 5.14 3.51
N ASP A 122 -1.60 5.21 3.12
CA ASP A 122 -0.54 5.78 3.93
C ASP A 122 -0.75 7.29 4.06
N ALA A 123 -0.88 7.73 5.30
CA ALA A 123 -1.10 9.11 5.68
C ALA A 123 -0.02 9.61 6.66
N ASN A 124 1.12 8.93 6.76
CA ASN A 124 2.17 9.29 7.71
C ASN A 124 2.75 10.68 7.46
N ASP A 125 2.85 11.11 6.20
CA ASP A 125 3.37 12.44 5.87
C ASP A 125 2.53 13.59 6.42
N LEU A 126 1.23 13.38 6.67
CA LEU A 126 0.36 14.41 7.27
C LEU A 126 0.80 14.82 8.68
N LYS A 127 1.67 14.03 9.33
CA LYS A 127 2.24 14.33 10.65
C LYS A 127 3.46 15.25 10.58
N SER A 128 4.00 15.52 9.38
CA SER A 128 5.19 16.32 9.17
C SER A 128 4.83 17.77 8.85
N ASP A 129 5.40 18.73 9.57
CA ASP A 129 5.19 20.16 9.25
C ASP A 129 5.67 20.50 7.84
N SER A 130 6.77 19.87 7.38
CA SER A 130 7.31 20.06 6.03
C SER A 130 6.32 19.70 4.93
N PHE A 131 5.46 18.71 5.17
CA PHE A 131 4.42 18.34 4.22
C PHE A 131 3.47 19.51 3.99
N TRP A 132 3.01 20.14 5.07
CA TRP A 132 2.07 21.26 4.99
C TRP A 132 2.71 22.56 4.49
N GLU A 133 4.00 22.78 4.72
CA GLU A 133 4.73 23.92 4.16
C GLU A 133 4.79 23.88 2.62
N GLU A 134 4.92 22.69 2.03
CA GLU A 134 4.98 22.48 0.58
C GLU A 134 3.58 22.36 -0.07
N PHE A 135 2.57 22.01 0.72
CA PHE A 135 1.18 21.95 0.30
C PHE A 135 0.46 23.26 0.63
N ASP A 136 0.42 24.18 -0.34
CA ASP A 136 -0.54 25.30 -0.27
C ASP A 136 -1.98 24.77 -0.26
N ILE A 137 -2.54 24.66 0.93
CA ILE A 137 -3.90 24.20 1.20
C ILE A 137 -4.96 25.04 0.49
N ASN A 138 -4.64 26.27 0.08
CA ASN A 138 -5.58 27.12 -0.67
C ASN A 138 -5.73 26.67 -2.14
N GLU A 139 -4.77 25.90 -2.67
CA GLU A 139 -4.81 25.36 -4.04
C GLU A 139 -5.82 24.20 -4.16
N PHE A 140 -6.12 23.53 -3.05
CA PHE A 140 -7.09 22.46 -2.97
C PHE A 140 -8.29 22.97 -2.19
N PHE A 141 -9.39 23.28 -2.89
CA PHE A 141 -10.68 23.51 -2.23
C PHE A 141 -11.09 22.21 -1.52
N LEU A 142 -10.57 22.03 -0.30
CA LEU A 142 -10.93 21.00 0.65
C LEU A 142 -11.94 21.68 1.56
N PRO A 143 -13.25 21.53 1.31
CA PRO A 143 -14.24 22.28 2.07
C PRO A 143 -14.14 22.08 3.59
N ASN A 144 -13.46 21.05 4.10
CA ASN A 144 -13.33 20.78 5.53
C ASN A 144 -11.95 20.18 5.94
N LEU A 145 -10.85 20.92 5.84
CA LEU A 145 -9.57 20.50 6.48
C LEU A 145 -9.69 20.44 8.01
N THR A 146 -10.47 21.35 8.61
CA THR A 146 -10.70 21.41 10.07
C THR A 146 -11.46 20.23 10.65
N ASP A 147 -12.17 19.45 9.82
CA ASP A 147 -12.80 18.21 10.25
C ASP A 147 -11.84 17.01 10.09
N MET A 148 -10.96 17.02 9.08
CA MET A 148 -9.92 16.00 8.92
C MET A 148 -8.87 16.03 10.03
N GLU A 149 -8.43 17.21 10.48
CA GLU A 149 -7.47 17.33 11.59
C GLU A 149 -8.01 16.79 12.93
N LYS A 150 -9.34 16.82 13.13
CA LYS A 150 -9.99 16.28 14.34
C LYS A 150 -10.24 14.77 14.25
N GLU A 151 -10.40 14.23 13.05
CA GLU A 151 -10.59 12.80 12.75
C GLU A 151 -9.29 12.01 12.54
N PHE A 152 -8.12 12.60 12.78
CA PHE A 152 -6.82 11.89 12.78
C PHE A 152 -6.10 11.95 14.15
N THR A 153 -6.81 12.24 15.22
CA THR A 153 -6.31 12.04 16.60
C THR A 153 -6.16 10.54 16.89
N LEU A 154 -5.08 10.08 17.52
CA LEU A 154 -4.62 8.67 17.62
C LEU A 154 -5.69 7.53 17.75
N ASP A 155 -6.89 7.78 18.27
CA ASP A 155 -8.02 6.83 18.35
C ASP A 155 -8.91 6.76 17.08
N SER A 156 -8.62 7.57 16.06
CA SER A 156 -9.43 7.76 14.83
C SER A 156 -8.79 7.22 13.55
N TYR A 157 -7.85 6.27 13.67
CA TYR A 157 -7.59 5.28 12.61
C TYR A 157 -8.83 4.39 12.29
N LYS A 158 -9.99 4.69 12.89
CA LYS A 158 -11.30 4.28 12.41
C LYS A 158 -11.77 5.19 11.26
N LEU A 159 -11.70 4.64 10.05
CA LEU A 159 -12.58 4.95 8.93
C LEU A 159 -12.64 6.43 8.47
N TYR A 160 -11.85 6.75 7.46
CA TYR A 160 -12.48 7.35 6.28
C TYR A 160 -13.21 6.25 5.54
N GLY A 161 -14.54 6.30 5.57
CA GLY A 161 -15.45 5.40 4.89
C GLY A 161 -15.26 5.37 3.38
N LEU A 162 -14.21 4.68 2.93
CA LEU A 162 -14.41 3.74 1.84
C LEU A 162 -15.28 2.64 2.45
N ASP A 163 -16.59 2.74 2.23
CA ASP A 163 -17.46 1.60 2.31
C ASP A 163 -16.72 0.47 1.59
N LEU A 164 -16.21 -0.47 2.39
CA LEU A 164 -15.76 -1.75 1.89
C LEU A 164 -17.04 -2.36 1.32
N TYR A 165 -17.29 -2.14 0.03
CA TYR A 165 -18.11 -3.04 -0.75
C TYR A 165 -17.42 -4.39 -0.62
N THR A 166 -17.80 -5.14 0.42
CA THR A 166 -17.74 -6.59 0.38
C THR A 166 -18.54 -6.96 -0.85
N ILE A 167 -17.85 -7.23 -1.95
CA ILE A 167 -18.34 -8.15 -2.95
C ILE A 167 -18.48 -9.46 -2.19
N GLN A 168 -19.68 -9.70 -1.67
CA GLN A 168 -20.11 -11.05 -1.34
C GLN A 168 -20.33 -11.71 -2.70
N ASP A 169 -19.60 -12.80 -2.94
CA ASP A 169 -19.93 -13.74 -4.02
C ASP A 169 -21.35 -14.30 -3.82
#